data_AF-A0A416EST7-F1
#
_entry.id   AF-A0A416EST7-F1
#
_cell.length_a   1.000
_cell.length_b   1.000
_cell.length_c   1.000
_cell.angle_alpha   90.00
_cell.angle_beta   90.00
_cell.angle_gamma   90.00
#
_symmetry.space_group_name_H-M   'P 1'
#
loop_
_entity.id
_entity.type
_entity.pdbx_description
1 polymer ?
#
loop_
_entity_poly.entity_id
_entity_poly.type
_entity_poly.pdbx_seq_one_letter_code
_entity_poly.pdbx_strand_id
1 'polypeptide(L)'
;MDLIKEEYIAHIRRSDKCRQTVKEHNDGVARLAKRSGAMYGLGNLAFFSGWYHDIGKNTMIYYNYINDAADGKPAVRGSVLHSIYGACFADRLAKDTDLFSRLAAEMIRISIMSHHGLRNSLTKDGMPAFLRAVERISDSYKQVESIVYETYGERVILEEFARACAEARNIQEEINKFHPKRNGLGSAHIYLALYVRLLTSILIDADCTDTACFEDNVKIPEQMSAKELTAIWCRYRVNCETEIQKMLWKKTTSPLDCFRIEISEACDKFDGKSCGIFRLVVPCGAGKTISALRYALQTAERYKKRRIFYIAPSNSILM
;
A
#
# COMPACT_ATOMS: atom_id res chain seq x y z
N MET A 1 -20.79 -28.74 28.76
CA MET A 1 -20.95 -28.58 27.31
C MET A 1 -19.98 -27.52 26.89
N ASP A 2 -18.79 -27.95 26.47
CA ASP A 2 -17.76 -27.06 25.96
C ASP A 2 -18.25 -26.47 24.63
N LEU A 3 -18.76 -25.24 24.70
CA LEU A 3 -18.96 -24.41 23.52
C LEU A 3 -17.57 -24.18 22.93
N ILE A 4 -17.22 -24.94 21.89
CA ILE A 4 -16.14 -24.58 20.98
C ILE A 4 -16.45 -23.14 20.59
N LYS A 5 -15.65 -22.18 21.07
CA LYS A 5 -15.77 -20.77 20.67
C LYS A 5 -15.44 -20.78 19.18
N GLU A 6 -16.46 -20.83 18.33
CA GLU A 6 -16.25 -20.84 16.88
C GLU A 6 -15.42 -19.61 16.52
N GLU A 7 -14.21 -19.85 16.03
CA GLU A 7 -13.34 -18.77 15.59
C GLU A 7 -13.92 -18.15 14.32
N TYR A 8 -14.07 -16.83 14.31
CA TYR A 8 -14.52 -16.11 13.12
C TYR A 8 -13.49 -16.21 12.01
N ILE A 9 -13.98 -16.44 10.78
CA ILE A 9 -13.16 -16.75 9.62
C ILE A 9 -13.12 -15.55 8.67
N ALA A 10 -11.92 -15.15 8.26
CA ALA A 10 -11.73 -14.11 7.24
C ALA A 10 -11.70 -14.68 5.83
N HIS A 11 -11.07 -15.84 5.64
CA HIS A 11 -10.88 -16.48 4.34
C HIS A 11 -11.00 -18.01 4.44
N ILE A 12 -11.53 -18.64 3.40
CA ILE A 12 -11.57 -20.10 3.22
C ILE A 12 -10.90 -20.42 1.91
N ARG A 13 -9.76 -21.12 1.96
CA ARG A 13 -8.95 -21.47 0.80
C ARG A 13 -9.71 -22.38 -0.15
N ARG A 14 -9.63 -22.13 -1.46
CA ARG A 14 -10.44 -22.89 -2.43
C ARG A 14 -9.95 -24.32 -2.62
N SER A 15 -8.65 -24.54 -2.57
CA SER A 15 -8.01 -25.81 -2.89
C SER A 15 -8.26 -26.90 -1.85
N ASP A 16 -8.28 -26.56 -0.56
CA ASP A 16 -8.32 -27.54 0.54
C ASP A 16 -9.32 -27.17 1.66
N LYS A 17 -10.07 -26.07 1.51
CA LYS A 17 -10.99 -25.54 2.53
C LYS A 17 -10.32 -25.18 3.86
N CYS A 18 -9.00 -25.00 3.88
CA CYS A 18 -8.29 -24.43 5.02
C CYS A 18 -8.91 -23.07 5.38
N ARG A 19 -9.04 -22.79 6.67
CA ARG A 19 -9.66 -21.57 7.19
C ARG A 19 -8.58 -20.64 7.73
N GLN A 20 -8.62 -19.37 7.35
CA GLN A 20 -7.85 -18.31 7.97
C GLN A 20 -8.77 -17.53 8.91
N THR A 21 -8.43 -17.44 10.19
CA THR A 21 -9.21 -16.67 11.14
C THR A 21 -9.11 -15.17 10.87
N VAL A 22 -10.08 -14.39 11.35
CA VAL A 22 -10.03 -12.92 11.26
C VAL A 22 -8.78 -12.37 11.96
N LYS A 23 -8.40 -12.97 13.09
CA LYS A 23 -7.20 -12.57 13.83
C LYS A 23 -5.92 -12.81 13.01
N GLU A 24 -5.75 -14.01 12.46
CA GLU A 24 -4.56 -14.36 11.67
C GLU A 24 -4.40 -13.45 10.46
N HIS A 25 -5.51 -13.23 9.73
CA HIS A 25 -5.53 -12.34 8.59
C HIS A 25 -5.17 -10.90 8.98
N ASN A 26 -5.85 -10.33 9.97
CA ASN A 26 -5.57 -8.97 10.42
C ASN A 26 -4.13 -8.78 10.93
N ASP A 27 -3.57 -9.77 11.65
CA ASP A 27 -2.18 -9.73 12.12
C ASP A 27 -1.17 -9.83 10.96
N GLY A 28 -1.50 -10.61 9.92
CA GLY A 28 -0.73 -10.69 8.68
C GLY A 28 -0.72 -9.36 7.92
N VAL A 29 -1.91 -8.82 7.66
CA VAL A 29 -2.12 -7.51 7.00
C VAL A 29 -1.45 -6.39 7.78
N ALA A 30 -1.61 -6.34 9.11
CA ALA A 30 -0.98 -5.32 9.95
C ALA A 30 0.55 -5.32 9.83
N ARG A 31 1.18 -6.51 9.84
CA ARG A 31 2.64 -6.65 9.68
C ARG A 31 3.12 -6.22 8.29
N LEU A 32 2.40 -6.61 7.25
CA LEU A 32 2.67 -6.20 5.86
C LEU A 32 2.54 -4.68 5.70
N ALA A 33 1.42 -4.13 6.15
CA ALA A 33 1.12 -2.70 6.06
C ALA A 33 2.14 -1.86 6.84
N LYS A 34 2.53 -2.28 8.05
CA LYS A 34 3.58 -1.63 8.84
C LYS A 34 4.91 -1.56 8.09
N ARG A 35 5.33 -2.69 7.51
CA ARG A 35 6.59 -2.79 6.76
C ARG A 35 6.58 -1.86 5.55
N SER A 36 5.50 -1.85 4.78
CA SER A 36 5.34 -0.99 3.61
C SER A 36 5.24 0.50 3.97
N GLY A 37 4.53 0.83 5.06
CA GLY A 37 4.34 2.21 5.53
C GLY A 37 5.55 2.82 6.23
N ALA A 38 6.44 2.02 6.81
CA ALA A 38 7.57 2.50 7.62
C ALA A 38 8.48 3.48 6.86
N MET A 39 8.75 3.23 5.58
CA MET A 39 9.61 4.10 4.76
C MET A 39 9.01 5.48 4.46
N TYR A 40 7.70 5.66 4.71
CA TYR A 40 6.96 6.89 4.45
C TYR A 40 6.52 7.60 5.74
N GLY A 41 6.94 7.10 6.92
CA GLY A 41 6.47 7.60 8.20
C GLY A 41 5.01 7.26 8.51
N LEU A 42 4.47 6.21 7.88
CA LEU A 42 3.08 5.74 8.02
C LEU A 42 3.01 4.36 8.71
N GLY A 43 4.09 3.87 9.29
CA GLY A 43 4.19 2.47 9.72
C GLY A 43 3.13 2.08 10.76
N ASN A 44 2.92 2.90 11.78
CA ASN A 44 1.95 2.62 12.85
C ASN A 44 0.51 2.95 12.42
N LEU A 45 0.29 4.01 11.62
CA LEU A 45 -1.01 4.26 10.98
C LEU A 45 -1.44 3.10 10.07
N ALA A 46 -0.51 2.55 9.29
CA ALA A 46 -0.73 1.41 8.40
C ALA A 46 -0.91 0.11 9.18
N PHE A 47 -0.11 -0.12 10.23
CA PHE A 47 -0.30 -1.23 11.15
C PHE A 47 -1.72 -1.24 11.72
N PHE A 48 -2.13 -0.13 12.34
CA PHE A 48 -3.43 -0.02 12.99
C PHE A 48 -4.57 -0.19 11.99
N SER A 49 -4.42 0.39 10.79
CA SER A 49 -5.38 0.23 9.70
C SER A 49 -5.52 -1.24 9.30
N GLY A 50 -4.41 -1.96 9.08
CA GLY A 50 -4.41 -3.38 8.73
C GLY A 50 -4.95 -4.27 9.86
N TRP A 51 -4.67 -3.90 11.11
CA TRP A 51 -5.08 -4.67 12.27
C TRP A 51 -6.59 -4.66 12.48
N TYR A 52 -7.26 -3.59 12.05
CA TYR A 52 -8.69 -3.43 12.28
C TYR A 52 -9.58 -3.36 11.03
N HIS A 53 -9.01 -3.39 9.83
CA HIS A 53 -9.79 -3.21 8.59
C HIS A 53 -10.97 -4.17 8.45
N ASP A 54 -10.80 -5.40 8.95
CA ASP A 54 -11.70 -6.53 8.76
C ASP A 54 -12.40 -7.02 10.04
N ILE A 55 -12.33 -6.28 11.15
CA ILE A 55 -12.96 -6.74 12.41
C ILE A 55 -14.47 -6.94 12.31
N GLY A 56 -15.15 -6.30 11.35
CA GLY A 56 -16.57 -6.53 11.10
C GLY A 56 -16.89 -7.94 10.60
N LYS A 57 -15.88 -8.72 10.20
CA LYS A 57 -16.00 -10.15 9.91
C LYS A 57 -16.22 -10.99 11.19
N ASN A 58 -15.98 -10.43 12.38
CA ASN A 58 -16.32 -11.04 13.68
C ASN A 58 -17.82 -10.96 13.99
N THR A 59 -18.67 -11.29 13.01
CA THR A 59 -20.13 -11.28 13.13
C THR A 59 -20.69 -12.58 12.59
N MET A 60 -21.80 -13.05 13.19
CA MET A 60 -22.44 -14.29 12.73
C MET A 60 -22.97 -14.17 11.29
N ILE A 61 -23.41 -12.96 10.90
CA ILE A 61 -23.84 -12.67 9.52
C ILE A 61 -22.69 -12.91 8.54
N TYR A 62 -21.47 -12.44 8.85
CA TYR A 62 -20.31 -12.67 7.99
C TYR A 62 -19.86 -14.13 8.02
N TYR A 63 -19.85 -14.78 9.19
CA TYR A 63 -19.51 -16.19 9.34
C TYR A 63 -20.41 -17.09 8.48
N ASN A 64 -21.72 -16.88 8.50
CA ASN A 64 -22.65 -17.62 7.66
C ASN A 64 -22.40 -17.34 6.17
N TYR A 65 -22.23 -16.07 5.81
CA TYR A 65 -21.96 -15.64 4.44
C TYR A 65 -20.72 -16.31 3.84
N ILE A 66 -19.60 -16.37 4.57
CA ILE A 66 -18.36 -16.93 4.04
C ILE A 66 -18.43 -18.46 3.89
N ASN A 67 -19.11 -19.16 4.81
CA ASN A 67 -19.35 -20.60 4.69
C ASN A 67 -20.30 -20.90 3.52
N ASP A 68 -21.40 -20.15 3.38
CA ASP A 68 -22.32 -20.30 2.25
C ASP A 68 -21.61 -20.09 0.90
N ALA A 69 -20.74 -19.08 0.81
CA ALA A 69 -19.92 -18.82 -0.37
C ALA A 69 -18.94 -19.98 -0.66
N ALA A 70 -18.32 -20.55 0.38
CA ALA A 70 -17.41 -21.68 0.25
C ALA A 70 -18.12 -22.98 -0.17
N ASP A 71 -19.40 -23.14 0.20
CA ASP A 71 -20.26 -24.26 -0.19
C ASP A 71 -20.87 -24.08 -1.60
N GLY A 72 -20.56 -22.98 -2.29
CA GLY A 72 -21.07 -22.69 -3.64
C GLY A 72 -22.52 -22.20 -3.67
N LYS A 73 -23.09 -21.79 -2.52
CA LYS A 73 -24.40 -21.15 -2.48
C LYS A 73 -24.33 -19.73 -3.07
N PRO A 74 -25.45 -19.17 -3.55
CA PRO A 74 -25.47 -17.80 -4.05
C PRO A 74 -25.07 -16.79 -2.97
N ALA A 75 -23.85 -16.24 -3.09
CA ALA A 75 -23.32 -15.20 -2.21
C ALA A 75 -22.86 -14.01 -3.05
N VAL A 76 -23.44 -12.84 -2.81
CA VAL A 76 -23.05 -11.61 -3.51
C VAL A 76 -21.82 -11.01 -2.83
N ARG A 77 -20.71 -10.93 -3.56
CA ARG A 77 -19.46 -10.35 -3.04
C ARG A 77 -19.71 -8.93 -2.53
N GLY A 78 -19.37 -8.69 -1.25
CA GLY A 78 -19.50 -7.38 -0.62
C GLY A 78 -20.90 -7.04 -0.10
N SER A 79 -21.84 -8.01 -0.08
CA SER A 79 -23.18 -7.81 0.50
C SER A 79 -23.16 -7.58 2.01
N VAL A 80 -22.21 -8.20 2.71
CA VAL A 80 -22.01 -8.03 4.15
C VAL A 80 -21.02 -6.91 4.42
N LEU A 81 -21.53 -5.83 5.00
CA LEU A 81 -20.75 -4.68 5.43
C LEU A 81 -19.86 -5.07 6.61
N HIS A 82 -18.54 -4.94 6.46
CA HIS A 82 -17.57 -5.28 7.53
C HIS A 82 -16.52 -4.18 7.75
N SER A 83 -16.16 -3.40 6.72
CA SER A 83 -15.13 -2.36 6.84
C SER A 83 -15.50 -1.23 7.81
N ILE A 84 -16.79 -0.94 8.00
CA ILE A 84 -17.22 0.19 8.85
C ILE A 84 -16.91 -0.04 10.32
N TYR A 85 -16.81 -1.30 10.77
CA TYR A 85 -16.54 -1.61 12.18
C TYR A 85 -15.16 -1.12 12.60
N GLY A 86 -14.12 -1.39 11.80
CA GLY A 86 -12.75 -0.89 12.07
C GLY A 86 -12.65 0.63 12.02
N ALA A 87 -13.35 1.24 11.09
CA ALA A 87 -13.48 2.69 10.98
C ALA A 87 -14.14 3.32 12.23
N CYS A 88 -15.22 2.72 12.74
CA CYS A 88 -15.89 3.15 13.97
C CYS A 88 -15.02 2.91 15.20
N PHE A 89 -14.27 1.81 15.24
CA PHE A 89 -13.36 1.50 16.33
C PHE A 89 -12.25 2.57 16.45
N ALA A 90 -11.61 2.94 15.36
CA ALA A 90 -10.61 4.01 15.36
C ALA A 90 -11.19 5.38 15.78
N ASP A 91 -12.41 5.70 15.32
CA ASP A 91 -13.12 6.94 15.66
C ASP A 91 -13.40 7.04 17.16
N ARG A 92 -13.83 5.93 17.80
CA ARG A 92 -14.15 5.89 19.24
C ARG A 92 -12.93 5.91 20.16
N LEU A 93 -11.74 5.61 19.64
CA LEU A 93 -10.49 5.73 20.40
C LEU A 93 -9.96 7.18 20.40
N ALA A 94 -10.40 8.02 19.45
CA ALA A 94 -10.03 9.42 19.43
C ALA A 94 -10.61 10.17 20.63
N LYS A 95 -9.85 11.13 21.15
CA LYS A 95 -10.28 12.03 22.21
C LYS A 95 -10.64 13.37 21.59
N ASP A 96 -11.82 13.89 21.89
CA ASP A 96 -12.32 15.15 21.33
C ASP A 96 -11.35 16.34 21.53
N THR A 97 -10.64 16.34 22.66
CA THR A 97 -9.68 17.38 23.03
C THR A 97 -8.31 17.24 22.37
N ASP A 98 -7.99 16.08 21.77
CA ASP A 98 -6.69 15.84 21.14
C ASP A 98 -6.82 15.83 19.61
N LEU A 99 -6.34 16.92 19.00
CA LEU A 99 -6.32 17.11 17.54
C LEU A 99 -5.65 15.94 16.80
N PHE A 100 -4.56 15.39 17.33
CA PHE A 100 -3.79 14.36 16.62
C PHE A 100 -4.41 12.98 16.74
N SER A 101 -5.13 12.72 17.83
CA SER A 101 -5.99 11.54 17.92
C SER A 101 -7.12 11.57 16.89
N ARG A 102 -7.76 12.73 16.70
CA ARG A 102 -8.80 12.92 15.67
C ARG A 102 -8.23 12.81 14.27
N LEU A 103 -7.06 13.39 14.02
CA LEU A 103 -6.38 13.28 12.72
C LEU A 103 -6.01 11.82 12.41
N ALA A 104 -5.43 11.09 13.36
CA ALA A 104 -5.10 9.68 13.17
C ALA A 104 -6.35 8.85 12.89
N ALA A 105 -7.41 9.04 13.69
CA ALA A 105 -8.70 8.38 13.47
C ALA A 105 -9.29 8.69 12.09
N GLU A 106 -9.29 9.95 11.66
CA GLU A 106 -9.75 10.38 10.34
C GLU A 106 -8.98 9.66 9.22
N MET A 107 -7.64 9.62 9.29
CA MET A 107 -6.78 8.96 8.31
C MET A 107 -7.04 7.45 8.23
N ILE A 108 -7.11 6.79 9.40
CA ILE A 108 -7.38 5.35 9.52
C ILE A 108 -8.78 5.03 9.01
N ARG A 109 -9.78 5.80 9.42
CA ARG A 109 -11.19 5.65 9.06
C ARG A 109 -11.38 5.71 7.55
N ILE A 110 -10.83 6.72 6.88
CA ILE A 110 -10.93 6.86 5.42
C ILE A 110 -10.25 5.68 4.71
N SER A 111 -9.07 5.28 5.18
CA SER A 111 -8.32 4.15 4.65
C SER A 111 -9.11 2.84 4.75
N ILE A 112 -9.58 2.50 5.95
CA ILE A 112 -10.38 1.30 6.21
C ILE A 112 -11.68 1.34 5.42
N MET A 113 -12.42 2.46 5.40
CA MET A 113 -13.67 2.52 4.64
C MET A 113 -13.46 2.29 3.13
N SER A 114 -12.28 2.59 2.62
CA SER A 114 -11.95 2.57 1.19
C SER A 114 -11.17 1.32 0.73
N HIS A 115 -10.88 0.34 1.60
CA HIS A 115 -10.03 -0.79 1.23
C HIS A 115 -10.66 -1.76 0.21
N HIS A 116 -11.99 -1.79 0.07
CA HIS A 116 -12.70 -2.50 -1.01
C HIS A 116 -12.99 -1.62 -2.25
N GLY A 117 -12.47 -0.40 -2.28
CA GLY A 117 -12.70 0.57 -3.34
C GLY A 117 -12.84 1.99 -2.80
N LEU A 118 -12.36 2.97 -3.57
CA LEU A 118 -12.34 4.37 -3.14
C LEU A 118 -13.77 4.88 -2.89
N ARG A 119 -14.04 5.33 -1.66
CA ARG A 119 -15.35 5.89 -1.29
C ARG A 119 -15.27 7.41 -1.20
N ASN A 120 -16.40 8.05 -1.50
CA ASN A 120 -16.55 9.47 -1.21
C ASN A 120 -16.65 9.66 0.31
N SER A 121 -15.87 10.61 0.85
CA SER A 121 -15.95 10.99 2.26
C SER A 121 -17.23 11.76 2.59
N LEU A 122 -17.88 12.36 1.59
CA LEU A 122 -19.12 13.11 1.70
C LEU A 122 -20.23 12.48 0.85
N THR A 123 -21.46 12.57 1.36
CA THR A 123 -22.68 12.25 0.61
C THR A 123 -23.08 13.41 -0.31
N LYS A 124 -24.04 13.20 -1.20
CA LYS A 124 -24.50 14.23 -2.16
C LYS A 124 -25.07 15.47 -1.47
N ASP A 125 -25.62 15.31 -0.28
CA ASP A 125 -26.14 16.37 0.61
C ASP A 125 -25.06 16.99 1.52
N GLY A 126 -23.78 16.62 1.33
CA GLY A 126 -22.65 17.23 2.06
C GLY A 126 -22.40 16.66 3.46
N MET A 127 -23.07 15.57 3.85
CA MET A 127 -22.86 14.93 5.14
C MET A 127 -21.68 13.95 5.09
N PRO A 128 -20.93 13.74 6.19
CA PRO A 128 -19.91 12.71 6.23
C PRO A 128 -20.49 11.32 5.97
N ALA A 129 -20.02 10.65 4.91
CA ALA A 129 -20.51 9.32 4.51
C ALA A 129 -20.32 8.27 5.61
N PHE A 130 -19.33 8.49 6.48
CA PHE A 130 -19.07 7.68 7.66
C PHE A 130 -20.26 7.63 8.63
N LEU A 131 -20.88 8.77 8.95
CA LEU A 131 -21.93 8.83 9.98
C LEU A 131 -23.14 7.96 9.59
N ARG A 132 -23.57 8.02 8.32
CA ARG A 132 -24.63 7.15 7.79
C ARG A 132 -24.24 5.67 7.75
N ALA A 133 -22.95 5.39 7.56
CA ALA A 133 -22.46 4.01 7.52
C ALA A 133 -22.48 3.36 8.91
N VAL A 134 -22.22 4.14 9.97
CA VAL A 134 -22.24 3.67 11.37
C VAL A 134 -23.64 3.22 11.80
N GLU A 135 -24.69 3.91 11.36
CA GLU A 135 -26.08 3.53 11.66
C GLU A 135 -26.42 2.10 11.21
N ARG A 136 -25.76 1.59 10.17
CA ARG A 136 -26.02 0.26 9.60
C ARG A 136 -25.42 -0.90 10.40
N ILE A 137 -24.61 -0.60 11.42
CA ILE A 137 -23.89 -1.59 12.23
C ILE A 137 -24.17 -1.44 13.72
N SER A 138 -25.10 -0.56 14.12
CA SER A 138 -25.37 -0.21 15.51
C SER A 138 -25.63 -1.44 16.40
N ASP A 139 -26.38 -2.40 15.86
CA ASP A 139 -26.92 -3.53 16.64
C ASP A 139 -25.86 -4.59 16.95
N SER A 140 -24.78 -4.63 16.16
CA SER A 140 -23.72 -5.64 16.26
C SER A 140 -22.36 -5.06 16.67
N TYR A 141 -22.19 -3.73 16.62
CA TYR A 141 -20.89 -3.09 16.88
C TYR A 141 -20.33 -3.42 18.27
N LYS A 142 -21.17 -3.40 19.32
CA LYS A 142 -20.72 -3.68 20.70
C LYS A 142 -20.17 -5.09 20.89
N GLN A 143 -20.73 -6.06 20.21
CA GLN A 143 -20.22 -7.43 20.22
C GLN A 143 -18.82 -7.50 19.60
N VAL A 144 -18.65 -6.89 18.42
CA VAL A 144 -17.35 -6.83 17.73
C VAL A 144 -16.30 -6.09 18.57
N GLU A 145 -16.69 -4.97 19.20
CA GLU A 145 -15.82 -4.21 20.10
C GLU A 145 -15.33 -5.08 21.28
N SER A 146 -16.21 -5.85 21.91
CA SER A 146 -15.83 -6.79 22.99
C SER A 146 -14.84 -7.85 22.51
N ILE A 147 -15.10 -8.47 21.34
CA ILE A 147 -14.22 -9.48 20.76
C ILE A 147 -12.83 -8.90 20.51
N VAL A 148 -12.74 -7.67 20.00
CA VAL A 148 -11.47 -6.98 19.74
C VAL A 148 -10.69 -6.74 21.05
N TYR A 149 -11.35 -6.26 22.09
CA TYR A 149 -10.71 -6.06 23.40
C TYR A 149 -10.28 -7.37 24.04
N GLU A 150 -11.09 -8.44 23.96
CA GLU A 150 -10.72 -9.78 24.42
C GLU A 150 -9.52 -10.35 23.65
N THR A 151 -9.45 -10.11 22.34
CA THR A 151 -8.43 -10.69 21.46
C THR A 151 -7.06 -10.03 21.64
N TYR A 152 -7.04 -8.71 21.79
CA TYR A 152 -5.79 -7.93 21.74
C TYR A 152 -5.41 -7.25 23.07
N GLY A 153 -6.39 -7.06 23.96
CA GLY A 153 -6.19 -6.40 25.26
C GLY A 153 -6.13 -4.87 25.16
N GLU A 154 -6.96 -4.19 25.95
CA GLU A 154 -7.14 -2.72 25.92
C GLU A 154 -5.82 -1.94 25.97
N ARG A 155 -4.90 -2.31 26.86
CA ARG A 155 -3.61 -1.62 26.99
C ARG A 155 -2.82 -1.59 25.68
N VAL A 156 -2.75 -2.73 24.98
CA VAL A 156 -2.01 -2.84 23.71
C VAL A 156 -2.67 -2.00 22.63
N ILE A 157 -4.00 -2.04 22.55
CA ILE A 157 -4.78 -1.24 21.61
C ILE A 157 -4.49 0.25 21.79
N LEU A 158 -4.56 0.74 23.03
CA LEU A 158 -4.32 2.15 23.35
C LEU A 158 -2.86 2.56 23.05
N GLU A 159 -1.89 1.68 23.32
CA GLU A 159 -0.48 1.92 23.00
C GLU A 159 -0.23 2.00 21.48
N GLU A 160 -0.79 1.10 20.68
CA GLU A 160 -0.65 1.14 19.21
C GLU A 160 -1.38 2.35 18.61
N PHE A 161 -2.56 2.71 19.13
CA PHE A 161 -3.26 3.92 18.69
C PHE A 161 -2.46 5.19 19.02
N ALA A 162 -1.85 5.26 20.21
CA ALA A 162 -0.99 6.38 20.58
C ALA A 162 0.22 6.54 19.64
N ARG A 163 0.81 5.42 19.17
CA ARG A 163 1.88 5.46 18.14
C ARG A 163 1.38 5.98 16.80
N ALA A 164 0.18 5.58 16.39
CA ALA A 164 -0.47 6.12 15.18
C ALA A 164 -0.74 7.64 15.31
N CYS A 165 -1.17 8.10 16.49
CA CYS A 165 -1.34 9.53 16.80
C CYS A 165 -0.02 10.31 16.68
N ALA A 166 1.08 9.74 17.17
CA ALA A 166 2.41 10.35 17.06
C ALA A 166 2.86 10.48 15.59
N GLU A 167 2.58 9.48 14.74
CA GLU A 167 2.86 9.58 13.30
C GLU A 167 1.99 10.64 12.62
N ALA A 168 0.69 10.70 12.93
CA ALA A 168 -0.19 11.74 12.39
C ALA A 168 0.31 13.15 12.73
N ARG A 169 0.82 13.35 13.95
CA ARG A 169 1.50 14.59 14.35
C ARG A 169 2.74 14.87 13.51
N ASN A 170 3.65 13.90 13.41
CA ASN A 170 4.88 14.06 12.64
C ASN A 170 4.60 14.41 11.17
N ILE A 171 3.61 13.76 10.55
CA ILE A 171 3.18 14.07 9.18
C ILE A 171 2.72 15.52 9.06
N GLN A 172 1.86 15.98 9.97
CA GLN A 172 1.36 17.35 9.96
C GLN A 172 2.49 18.37 10.16
N GLU A 173 3.46 18.07 11.02
CA GLU A 173 4.64 18.90 11.26
C GLU A 173 5.55 18.97 10.04
N GLU A 174 5.85 17.84 9.40
CA GLU A 174 6.63 17.79 8.15
C GLU A 174 5.96 18.59 7.03
N ILE A 175 4.64 18.48 6.90
CA ILE A 175 3.88 19.30 5.93
C ILE A 175 4.02 20.79 6.22
N ASN A 176 3.99 21.18 7.50
CA ASN A 176 4.10 22.58 7.89
C ASN A 176 5.51 23.15 7.67
N LYS A 177 6.57 22.33 7.80
CA LYS A 177 7.98 22.76 7.67
C LYS A 177 8.31 23.37 6.31
N PHE A 178 7.75 22.87 5.21
CA PHE A 178 8.00 23.43 3.88
C PHE A 178 7.00 24.51 3.45
N HIS A 179 6.20 25.01 4.41
CA HIS A 179 5.27 26.14 4.25
C HIS A 179 4.49 26.16 2.91
N PRO A 180 3.64 25.14 2.62
CA PRO A 180 3.08 24.92 1.29
C PRO A 180 2.39 26.15 0.70
N LYS A 181 1.56 26.83 1.51
CA LYS A 181 0.83 28.03 1.07
C LYS A 181 1.76 29.21 0.77
N ARG A 182 2.76 29.44 1.62
CA ARG A 182 3.73 30.55 1.47
C ARG A 182 4.60 30.34 0.22
N ASN A 183 4.93 29.09 -0.07
CA ASN A 183 5.80 28.71 -1.18
C ASN A 183 5.03 28.44 -2.49
N GLY A 184 3.72 28.72 -2.55
CA GLY A 184 2.91 28.52 -3.76
C GLY A 184 2.70 27.04 -4.12
N LEU A 185 2.88 26.12 -3.18
CA LEU A 185 2.77 24.67 -3.36
C LEU A 185 1.36 24.11 -3.02
N GLY A 186 0.40 24.99 -2.73
CA GLY A 186 -0.99 24.63 -2.43
C GLY A 186 -1.30 24.49 -0.94
N SER A 187 -2.40 23.82 -0.61
CA SER A 187 -2.90 23.66 0.75
C SER A 187 -2.25 22.45 1.45
N ALA A 188 -1.95 22.58 2.74
CA ALA A 188 -1.49 21.45 3.59
C ALA A 188 -2.45 20.24 3.53
N HIS A 189 -3.75 20.50 3.35
CA HIS A 189 -4.78 19.47 3.23
C HIS A 189 -4.59 18.57 2.00
N ILE A 190 -3.99 19.07 0.91
CA ILE A 190 -3.69 18.25 -0.27
C ILE A 190 -2.66 17.18 0.08
N TYR A 191 -1.63 17.56 0.84
CA TYR A 191 -0.59 16.62 1.29
C TYR A 191 -1.15 15.59 2.24
N LEU A 192 -1.99 15.99 3.21
CA LEU A 192 -2.70 15.05 4.08
C LEU A 192 -3.54 14.06 3.26
N ALA A 193 -4.29 14.54 2.25
CA ALA A 193 -5.07 13.68 1.38
C ALA A 193 -4.19 12.69 0.57
N LEU A 194 -2.99 13.12 0.14
CA LEU A 194 -2.03 12.23 -0.51
C LEU A 194 -1.48 11.17 0.45
N TYR A 195 -1.21 11.52 1.71
CA TYR A 195 -0.84 10.55 2.74
C TYR A 195 -1.96 9.53 3.00
N VAL A 196 -3.22 9.97 3.07
CA VAL A 196 -4.37 9.07 3.22
C VAL A 196 -4.52 8.15 2.00
N ARG A 197 -4.30 8.65 0.78
CA ARG A 197 -4.30 7.80 -0.42
C ARG A 197 -3.17 6.77 -0.41
N LEU A 198 -1.98 7.17 0.03
CA LEU A 198 -0.84 6.27 0.19
C LEU A 198 -1.12 5.21 1.26
N LEU A 199 -1.67 5.61 2.41
CA LEU A 199 -2.11 4.71 3.48
C LEU A 199 -3.15 3.70 2.99
N THR A 200 -4.14 4.17 2.23
CA THR A 200 -5.17 3.31 1.61
C THR A 200 -4.53 2.32 0.63
N SER A 201 -3.60 2.78 -0.21
CA SER A 201 -2.88 1.90 -1.14
C SER A 201 -2.05 0.84 -0.42
N ILE A 202 -1.39 1.21 0.69
CA ILE A 202 -0.62 0.27 1.51
C ILE A 202 -1.54 -0.77 2.14
N LEU A 203 -2.70 -0.36 2.66
CA LEU A 203 -3.67 -1.27 3.24
C LEU A 203 -4.19 -2.28 2.21
N ILE A 204 -4.58 -1.80 1.02
CA ILE A 204 -5.08 -2.65 -0.07
C ILE A 204 -4.01 -3.65 -0.53
N ASP A 205 -2.76 -3.18 -0.73
CA ASP A 205 -1.63 -4.02 -1.11
C ASP A 205 -1.38 -5.11 -0.06
N ALA A 206 -1.42 -4.76 1.23
CA ALA A 206 -1.23 -5.69 2.34
C ALA A 206 -2.37 -6.73 2.44
N ASP A 207 -3.62 -6.31 2.33
CA ASP A 207 -4.81 -7.19 2.35
C ASP A 207 -4.79 -8.19 1.17
N CYS A 208 -4.53 -7.69 -0.04
CA CYS A 208 -4.42 -8.52 -1.23
C CYS A 208 -3.24 -9.50 -1.13
N THR A 209 -2.08 -9.04 -0.63
CA THR A 209 -0.90 -9.89 -0.48
C THR A 209 -1.10 -10.99 0.54
N ASP A 210 -1.68 -10.68 1.71
CA ASP A 210 -1.95 -11.68 2.74
C ASP A 210 -2.91 -12.76 2.22
N THR A 211 -4.00 -12.32 1.58
CA THR A 211 -5.00 -13.22 0.98
C THR A 211 -4.38 -14.09 -0.11
N ALA A 212 -3.54 -13.53 -1.00
CA ALA A 212 -2.86 -14.28 -2.05
C ALA A 212 -1.88 -15.32 -1.47
N CYS A 213 -1.09 -14.93 -0.47
CA CYS A 213 -0.17 -15.86 0.20
C CYS A 213 -0.92 -17.00 0.90
N PHE A 214 -2.05 -16.68 1.56
CA PHE A 214 -2.90 -17.68 2.18
C PHE A 214 -3.53 -18.63 1.15
N GLU A 215 -4.02 -18.11 0.02
CA GLU A 215 -4.65 -18.90 -1.03
C GLU A 215 -3.65 -19.83 -1.73
N ASP A 216 -2.46 -19.32 -2.04
CA ASP A 216 -1.38 -20.08 -2.68
C ASP A 216 -0.61 -20.98 -1.69
N ASN A 217 -0.95 -20.92 -0.40
CA ASN A 217 -0.25 -21.61 0.69
C ASN A 217 1.28 -21.35 0.69
N VAL A 218 1.65 -20.09 0.43
CA VAL A 218 3.04 -19.63 0.45
C VAL A 218 3.29 -18.67 1.60
N LYS A 219 4.54 -18.56 2.02
CA LYS A 219 4.93 -17.56 3.02
C LYS A 219 4.90 -16.17 2.40
N ILE A 220 4.56 -15.19 3.23
CA ILE A 220 4.69 -13.77 2.89
C ILE A 220 6.12 -13.49 2.42
N PRO A 221 6.30 -12.86 1.24
CA PRO A 221 7.62 -12.54 0.72
C PRO A 221 8.43 -11.68 1.69
N GLU A 222 9.69 -12.06 1.91
CA GLU A 222 10.64 -11.23 2.63
C GLU A 222 11.12 -10.07 1.76
N GLN A 223 11.35 -8.92 2.39
CA GLN A 223 11.89 -7.79 1.67
C GLN A 223 13.38 -8.02 1.44
N MET A 224 13.78 -7.94 0.17
CA MET A 224 15.18 -8.00 -0.22
C MET A 224 16.03 -6.99 0.54
N SER A 225 17.15 -7.44 1.07
CA SER A 225 18.11 -6.59 1.78
C SER A 225 18.76 -5.58 0.85
N ALA A 226 19.28 -4.49 1.41
CA ALA A 226 20.01 -3.49 0.64
C ALA A 226 21.24 -4.09 -0.09
N LYS A 227 21.86 -5.11 0.49
CA LYS A 227 23.02 -5.80 -0.10
C LYS A 227 22.62 -6.61 -1.33
N GLU A 228 21.56 -7.41 -1.22
CA GLU A 228 21.03 -8.19 -2.35
C GLU A 228 20.58 -7.28 -3.49
N LEU A 229 19.86 -6.21 -3.16
CA LEU A 229 19.39 -5.24 -4.14
C LEU A 229 20.55 -4.55 -4.87
N THR A 230 21.62 -4.18 -4.15
CA THR A 230 22.84 -3.62 -4.75
C THR A 230 23.52 -4.63 -5.69
N ALA A 231 23.59 -5.90 -5.30
CA ALA A 231 24.15 -6.95 -6.15
C ALA A 231 23.32 -7.15 -7.44
N ILE A 232 21.99 -7.05 -7.35
CA ILE A 232 21.10 -7.10 -8.52
C ILE A 232 21.36 -5.92 -9.46
N TRP A 233 21.48 -4.70 -8.93
CA TRP A 233 21.77 -3.52 -9.77
C TRP A 233 23.12 -3.62 -10.47
N CYS A 234 24.16 -4.04 -9.75
CA CYS A 234 25.47 -4.28 -10.35
C CYS A 234 25.39 -5.31 -11.50
N ARG A 235 24.72 -6.45 -11.26
CA ARG A 235 24.50 -7.48 -12.29
C ARG A 235 23.75 -6.94 -13.51
N TYR A 236 22.67 -6.19 -13.30
CA TYR A 236 21.89 -5.62 -14.40
C TYR A 236 22.64 -4.55 -15.17
N ARG A 237 23.46 -3.74 -14.50
CA ARG A 237 24.35 -2.78 -15.17
C ARG A 237 25.36 -3.51 -16.06
N VAL A 238 26.06 -4.53 -15.54
CA VAL A 238 27.02 -5.34 -16.32
C VAL A 238 26.35 -5.99 -17.53
N ASN A 239 25.15 -6.56 -17.37
CA ASN A 239 24.39 -7.13 -18.47
C ASN A 239 24.02 -6.07 -19.51
N CYS A 240 23.56 -4.89 -19.09
CA CYS A 240 23.23 -3.78 -19.99
C CYS A 240 24.45 -3.33 -20.80
N GLU A 241 25.61 -3.14 -20.15
CA GLU A 241 26.86 -2.79 -20.84
C GLU A 241 27.26 -3.87 -21.84
N THR A 242 27.17 -5.15 -21.45
CA THR A 242 27.50 -6.28 -22.33
C THR A 242 26.62 -6.29 -23.58
N GLU A 243 25.31 -6.06 -23.43
CA GLU A 243 24.40 -5.98 -24.58
C GLU A 243 24.68 -4.76 -25.47
N ILE A 244 25.02 -3.61 -24.89
CA ILE A 244 25.46 -2.44 -25.66
C ILE A 244 26.71 -2.78 -26.49
N GLN A 245 27.73 -3.41 -25.90
CA GLN A 245 28.94 -3.80 -26.63
C GLN A 245 28.64 -4.81 -27.76
N LYS A 246 27.79 -5.80 -27.51
CA LYS A 246 27.34 -6.74 -28.56
C LYS A 246 26.64 -6.03 -29.71
N MET A 247 25.80 -5.02 -29.43
CA MET A 247 25.12 -4.24 -30.47
C MET A 247 26.09 -3.44 -31.34
N LEU A 248 27.22 -3.00 -30.76
CA LEU A 248 28.30 -2.31 -31.50
C LEU A 248 29.10 -3.27 -32.39
N TRP A 249 29.32 -4.51 -31.95
CA TRP A 249 30.10 -5.49 -32.73
C TRP A 249 29.30 -6.26 -33.79
N LYS A 250 27.98 -6.40 -33.64
CA LYS A 250 27.15 -7.27 -34.51
C LYS A 250 26.59 -6.61 -35.78
N LYS A 251 26.89 -5.34 -36.08
CA LYS A 251 26.23 -4.61 -37.18
C LYS A 251 27.18 -4.14 -38.29
N THR A 252 26.67 -4.14 -39.52
CA THR A 252 27.11 -3.24 -40.58
C THR A 252 26.99 -1.80 -40.07
N THR A 253 28.11 -1.08 -39.99
CA THR A 253 28.19 0.26 -39.42
C THR A 253 27.23 1.22 -40.10
N SER A 254 26.40 1.91 -39.31
CA SER A 254 25.49 2.97 -39.76
C SER A 254 26.08 4.35 -39.42
N PRO A 255 25.85 5.39 -40.25
CA PRO A 255 26.19 6.77 -39.88
C PRO A 255 25.51 7.24 -38.58
N LEU A 256 24.45 6.58 -38.13
CA LEU A 256 23.77 6.89 -36.87
C LEU A 256 24.45 6.33 -35.63
N ASP A 257 25.40 5.40 -35.77
CA ASP A 257 25.96 4.69 -34.63
C ASP A 257 26.84 5.59 -33.76
N CYS A 258 27.56 6.56 -34.35
CA CYS A 258 28.30 7.56 -33.58
C CYS A 258 27.37 8.37 -32.66
N PHE A 259 26.22 8.81 -33.16
CA PHE A 259 25.23 9.54 -32.36
C PHE A 259 24.58 8.65 -31.29
N ARG A 260 24.31 7.37 -31.60
CA ARG A 260 23.79 6.43 -30.61
C ARG A 260 24.77 6.19 -29.47
N ILE A 261 26.07 6.07 -29.79
CA ILE A 261 27.14 5.94 -28.80
C ILE A 261 27.20 7.21 -27.94
N GLU A 262 27.25 8.38 -28.58
CA GLU A 262 27.29 9.68 -27.89
C GLU A 262 26.11 9.85 -26.92
N ILE A 263 24.88 9.58 -27.38
CA ILE A 263 23.67 9.67 -26.55
C ILE A 263 23.70 8.65 -25.39
N SER A 264 24.13 7.42 -25.65
CA SER A 264 24.25 6.37 -24.63
C SER A 264 25.28 6.76 -23.56
N GLU A 265 26.44 7.27 -23.96
CA GLU A 265 27.47 7.74 -23.03
C GLU A 265 27.04 8.97 -22.24
N ALA A 266 26.34 9.92 -22.88
CA ALA A 266 25.80 11.08 -22.20
C ALA A 266 24.83 10.67 -21.09
N CYS A 267 23.93 9.71 -21.36
CA CYS A 267 23.01 9.17 -20.35
C CYS A 267 23.72 8.41 -19.22
N ASP A 268 24.80 7.67 -19.51
CA ASP A 268 25.59 6.95 -18.50
C ASP A 268 26.39 7.91 -17.59
N LYS A 269 26.95 8.96 -18.18
CA LYS A 269 27.74 9.98 -17.47
C LYS A 269 26.86 10.98 -16.72
N PHE A 270 25.59 11.15 -17.12
CA PHE A 270 24.68 12.09 -16.49
C PHE A 270 24.45 11.77 -15.00
N ASP A 271 24.60 12.79 -14.16
CA ASP A 271 24.40 12.69 -12.70
C ASP A 271 23.24 13.60 -12.26
N GLY A 272 22.02 13.08 -12.36
CA GLY A 272 20.79 13.75 -11.90
C GLY A 272 20.62 13.81 -10.39
N LYS A 273 21.67 13.55 -9.59
CA LYS A 273 21.59 13.42 -8.13
C LYS A 273 20.59 12.34 -7.68
N SER A 274 20.22 12.36 -6.41
CA SER A 274 19.33 11.37 -5.82
C SER A 274 17.87 11.51 -6.28
N CYS A 275 17.43 12.63 -6.85
CA CYS A 275 16.07 12.81 -7.33
C CYS A 275 15.98 13.95 -8.35
N GLY A 276 15.01 13.87 -9.25
CA GLY A 276 14.73 14.91 -10.24
C GLY A 276 13.79 14.44 -11.33
N ILE A 277 13.41 15.37 -12.21
CA ILE A 277 12.64 15.12 -13.41
C ILE A 277 13.52 15.50 -14.60
N PHE A 278 13.81 14.52 -15.47
CA PHE A 278 14.71 14.69 -16.60
C PHE A 278 14.01 14.33 -17.91
N ARG A 279 14.38 15.03 -18.98
CA ARG A 279 13.79 14.85 -20.30
C ARG A 279 14.88 14.55 -21.32
N LEU A 280 14.80 13.38 -21.96
CA LEU A 280 15.66 12.98 -23.06
C LEU A 280 14.98 13.29 -24.40
N VAL A 281 15.45 14.32 -25.10
CA VAL A 281 14.91 14.74 -26.41
C VAL A 281 15.88 14.33 -27.50
N VAL A 282 15.59 13.22 -28.18
CA VAL A 282 16.38 12.73 -29.32
C VAL A 282 15.47 12.12 -30.39
N PRO A 283 15.91 12.07 -31.67
CA PRO A 283 15.12 11.50 -32.77
C PRO A 283 14.71 10.04 -32.57
N CYS A 284 13.70 9.58 -33.32
CA CYS A 284 13.36 8.16 -33.38
C CYS A 284 14.55 7.34 -33.93
N GLY A 285 14.71 6.12 -33.43
CA GLY A 285 15.84 5.26 -33.82
C GLY A 285 17.20 5.61 -33.18
N ALA A 286 17.28 6.67 -32.37
CA ALA A 286 18.52 7.11 -31.70
C ALA A 286 18.88 6.32 -30.41
N GLY A 287 18.16 5.23 -30.09
CA GLY A 287 18.48 4.39 -28.94
C GLY A 287 17.91 4.85 -27.59
N LYS A 288 16.86 5.68 -27.57
CA LYS A 288 16.24 6.23 -26.33
C LYS A 288 16.06 5.21 -25.20
N THR A 289 15.49 4.04 -25.52
CA THR A 289 15.15 3.03 -24.52
C THR A 289 16.38 2.47 -23.82
N ILE A 290 17.41 2.08 -24.58
CA ILE A 290 18.64 1.51 -23.98
C ILE A 290 19.42 2.58 -23.23
N SER A 291 19.49 3.81 -23.75
CA SER A 291 20.16 4.93 -23.07
C SER A 291 19.45 5.31 -21.76
N ALA A 292 18.12 5.32 -21.75
CA ALA A 292 17.33 5.58 -20.54
C ALA A 292 17.45 4.45 -19.50
N LEU A 293 17.48 3.18 -19.94
CA LEU A 293 17.72 2.03 -19.06
C LEU A 293 19.13 2.08 -18.45
N ARG A 294 20.14 2.42 -19.25
CA ARG A 294 21.53 2.57 -18.80
C ARG A 294 21.64 3.63 -17.69
N TYR A 295 21.05 4.81 -17.90
CA TYR A 295 20.93 5.84 -16.87
C TYR A 295 20.19 5.34 -15.62
N ALA A 296 19.05 4.67 -15.79
CA ALA A 296 18.25 4.18 -14.68
C ALA A 296 19.01 3.16 -13.82
N LEU A 297 19.78 2.25 -14.44
CA LEU A 297 20.62 1.26 -13.74
C LEU A 297 21.79 1.92 -13.00
N GLN A 298 22.49 2.84 -13.66
CA GLN A 298 23.56 3.63 -13.06
C GLN A 298 23.05 4.42 -11.83
N THR A 299 21.88 5.06 -11.94
CA THR A 299 21.25 5.80 -10.85
C THR A 299 20.76 4.86 -9.75
N ALA A 300 20.23 3.69 -10.11
CA ALA A 300 19.75 2.70 -9.15
C ALA A 300 20.87 2.15 -8.28
N GLU A 301 22.02 1.83 -8.89
CA GLU A 301 23.22 1.40 -8.18
C GLU A 301 23.81 2.54 -7.33
N ARG A 302 24.08 3.70 -7.93
CA ARG A 302 24.74 4.84 -7.27
C ARG A 302 23.95 5.37 -6.08
N TYR A 303 22.63 5.51 -6.23
CA TYR A 303 21.75 6.12 -5.22
C TYR A 303 20.88 5.09 -4.49
N LYS A 304 21.22 3.80 -4.58
CA LYS A 304 20.56 2.69 -3.85
C LYS A 304 19.03 2.69 -4.04
N LYS A 305 18.56 2.87 -5.28
CA LYS A 305 17.12 2.88 -5.58
C LYS A 305 16.53 1.50 -5.36
N ARG A 306 15.24 1.46 -5.00
CA ARG A 306 14.54 0.20 -4.72
C ARG A 306 13.90 -0.44 -5.95
N ARG A 307 13.48 0.36 -6.91
CA ARG A 307 12.69 -0.07 -8.06
C ARG A 307 13.00 0.81 -9.26
N ILE A 308 12.89 0.23 -10.45
CA ILE A 308 12.81 0.93 -11.73
C ILE A 308 11.44 0.59 -12.31
N PHE A 309 10.69 1.62 -12.70
CA PHE A 309 9.43 1.45 -13.40
C PHE A 309 9.61 1.90 -14.84
N TYR A 310 9.34 1.02 -15.79
CA TYR A 310 9.33 1.33 -17.22
C TYR A 310 7.88 1.44 -17.69
N ILE A 311 7.50 2.64 -18.15
CA ILE A 311 6.14 2.92 -18.60
C ILE A 311 6.16 2.99 -20.13
N ALA A 312 5.67 1.93 -20.78
CA ALA A 312 5.54 1.89 -22.23
C ALA A 312 4.24 2.58 -22.68
N PRO A 313 4.21 3.19 -23.87
CA PRO A 313 2.97 3.65 -24.50
C PRO A 313 1.93 2.51 -24.60
N SER A 314 0.64 2.83 -24.49
CA SER A 314 -0.46 1.85 -24.55
C SER A 314 -0.48 1.00 -25.83
N ASN A 315 0.09 1.54 -26.92
CA ASN A 315 0.13 0.88 -28.23
C ASN A 315 1.46 0.15 -28.49
N SER A 316 2.36 0.09 -27.49
CA SER A 316 3.58 -0.70 -27.58
C SER A 316 3.25 -2.17 -27.28
N ILE A 317 3.10 -2.97 -28.34
CA ILE A 317 3.13 -4.43 -28.20
C ILE A 317 4.58 -4.77 -27.79
N LEU A 318 4.76 -5.27 -26.58
CA LEU A 318 5.99 -5.95 -26.17
C LEU A 318 6.01 -7.27 -26.96
N MET A 319 6.53 -7.23 -28.19
CA MET A 319 6.88 -8.44 -28.95
C MET A 319 8.17 -9.05 -28.39
#